data_AF-Q2XQR9-F1
#
_entry.id   AF-Q2XQR9-F1
#
_cell.length_a   1.000
_cell.length_b   1.000
_cell.length_c   1.000
_cell.angle_alpha   90.00
_cell.angle_beta   90.00
_cell.angle_gamma   90.00
#
_symmetry.space_group_name_H-M   'P 1'
#
loop_
_entity.id
_entity.type
_entity.pdbx_description
1 polymer ?
#
loop_
_entity_poly.entity_id
_entity_poly.type
_entity_poly.pdbx_seq_one_letter_code
_entity_poly.pdbx_strand_id
1 'polypeptide(L)'
;TNWGWYAYDPETNLFHYGSGNPAPWNETMRPGDNKWTMTIWGRDADTGKAKFGYQKTPHDEWDYAGVNVMMLSEQKDKDGKMRKLLTHPDRNGIVYTLDRENGDLISANKLDDTVNWVKQVDLKTGLPDRDPEFGTRMDHKGKEIRPSAMGYHNQGHDSYDPTKQL
;
A
#
# COMPACT_ATOMS: atom_id res chain seq x y z
N THR A 1 3.21 9.51 10.04
CA THR A 1 1.84 9.89 10.46
C THR A 1 0.86 8.82 9.98
N ASN A 2 -0.33 8.74 10.58
CA ASN A 2 -1.38 7.76 10.27
C ASN A 2 -2.73 8.41 10.54
N TRP A 3 -3.35 8.94 9.49
CA TRP A 3 -4.54 9.81 9.57
C TRP A 3 -5.72 9.30 8.73
N GLY A 4 -5.62 8.08 8.20
CA GLY A 4 -6.70 7.42 7.49
C GLY A 4 -7.45 6.43 8.38
N TRP A 5 -7.71 5.25 7.85
CA TRP A 5 -8.62 4.26 8.44
C TRP A 5 -7.90 3.06 9.05
N TYR A 6 -8.64 2.31 9.86
CA TYR A 6 -8.18 1.12 10.56
C TYR A 6 -9.15 -0.03 10.31
N ALA A 7 -8.63 -1.25 10.30
CA ALA A 7 -9.43 -2.48 10.39
C ALA A 7 -8.95 -3.32 11.56
N TYR A 8 -9.80 -4.23 12.06
CA TYR A 8 -9.47 -5.10 13.19
C TYR A 8 -9.98 -6.52 12.93
N ASP A 9 -9.15 -7.51 13.21
CA ASP A 9 -9.51 -8.93 13.18
C ASP A 9 -9.45 -9.50 14.62
N PRO A 10 -10.60 -9.83 15.23
CA PRO A 10 -10.65 -10.37 16.58
C PRO A 10 -10.04 -11.77 16.71
N GLU A 11 -9.94 -12.55 15.63
CA GLU A 11 -9.38 -13.90 15.69
C GLU A 11 -7.86 -13.88 15.81
N THR A 12 -7.21 -12.88 15.22
CA THR A 12 -5.75 -12.71 15.29
C THR A 12 -5.31 -11.68 16.32
N ASN A 13 -6.25 -10.95 16.94
CA ASN A 13 -6.02 -9.79 17.79
C ASN A 13 -5.20 -8.69 17.09
N LEU A 14 -5.32 -8.57 15.76
CA LEU A 14 -4.56 -7.61 14.98
C LEU A 14 -5.43 -6.44 14.53
N PHE A 15 -4.91 -5.22 14.70
CA PHE A 15 -5.40 -4.06 13.96
C PHE A 15 -4.45 -3.72 12.81
N HIS A 16 -5.05 -3.23 11.72
CA HIS A 16 -4.38 -2.94 10.47
C HIS A 16 -4.55 -1.48 10.10
N TYR A 17 -3.46 -0.86 9.64
CA TYR A 17 -3.47 0.52 9.17
C TYR A 17 -2.29 0.81 8.25
N GLY A 18 -2.39 1.92 7.53
CA GLY A 18 -1.34 2.43 6.66
C GLY A 18 -0.59 3.61 7.28
N SER A 19 0.73 3.64 7.10
CA SER A 19 1.57 4.78 7.48
C SER A 19 1.82 5.70 6.29
N GLY A 20 1.79 7.02 6.54
CA GLY A 20 1.91 8.07 5.52
C GLY A 20 3.30 8.27 4.95
N ASN A 21 3.46 9.37 4.23
CA ASN A 21 4.67 9.73 3.48
C ASN A 21 5.86 10.14 4.37
N PRO A 22 7.09 10.00 3.86
CA PRO A 22 8.28 10.57 4.49
C PRO A 22 8.31 12.10 4.33
N ALA A 23 9.10 12.75 5.18
CA ALA A 23 9.37 14.18 5.13
C ALA A 23 10.88 14.44 4.94
N PRO A 24 11.27 15.51 4.21
CA PRO A 24 10.41 16.40 3.42
C PRO A 24 9.90 15.74 2.12
N TRP A 25 9.06 16.40 1.33
CA TRP A 25 8.71 15.88 -0.01
C TRP A 25 9.92 15.77 -0.93
N ASN A 26 10.88 16.70 -0.82
CA ASN A 26 12.15 16.66 -1.56
C ASN A 26 12.93 15.36 -1.24
N GLU A 27 12.91 14.41 -2.18
CA GLU A 27 13.51 13.08 -2.02
C GLU A 27 15.04 13.16 -1.82
N THR A 28 15.69 14.08 -2.53
CA THR A 28 17.16 14.16 -2.58
C THR A 28 17.74 14.50 -1.20
N MET A 29 16.93 15.09 -0.32
CA MET A 29 17.32 15.44 1.05
C MET A 29 17.27 14.25 2.04
N ARG A 30 16.70 13.11 1.65
CA ARG A 30 16.43 11.97 2.55
C ARG A 30 16.76 10.62 1.90
N PRO A 31 18.04 10.37 1.55
CA PRO A 31 18.44 9.13 0.90
C PRO A 31 18.07 7.88 1.71
N GLY A 32 17.81 6.78 1.00
CA GLY A 32 17.45 5.48 1.56
C GLY A 32 15.94 5.23 1.60
N ASP A 33 15.54 3.99 1.90
CA ASP A 33 14.14 3.52 1.81
C ASP A 33 13.13 4.30 2.66
N ASN A 34 13.61 5.10 3.62
CA ASN A 34 12.81 5.85 4.59
C ASN A 34 11.85 4.96 5.40
N LYS A 35 12.25 3.72 5.67
CA LYS A 35 11.46 2.80 6.49
C LYS A 35 11.21 3.40 7.89
N TRP A 36 10.00 3.30 8.44
CA TRP A 36 8.85 2.52 7.96
C TRP A 36 7.67 3.41 7.54
N THR A 37 7.91 4.41 6.68
CA THR A 37 6.84 5.15 5.99
C THR A 37 6.19 4.28 4.92
N MET A 38 5.03 4.66 4.40
CA MET A 38 4.35 3.97 3.28
C MET A 38 4.10 2.47 3.52
N THR A 39 3.95 2.08 4.79
CA THR A 39 3.89 0.69 5.21
C THR A 39 2.48 0.30 5.63
N ILE A 40 2.00 -0.85 5.15
CA ILE A 40 0.82 -1.57 5.69
C ILE A 40 1.29 -2.33 6.93
N TRP A 41 0.58 -2.15 8.04
CA TRP A 41 0.89 -2.78 9.31
C TRP A 41 -0.17 -3.79 9.73
N GLY A 42 0.26 -4.85 10.41
CA GLY A 42 -0.57 -5.62 11.32
C GLY A 42 0.04 -5.60 12.71
N ARG A 43 -0.65 -5.02 13.70
CA ARG A 43 -0.17 -4.85 15.07
C ARG A 43 -1.11 -5.51 16.06
N ASP A 44 -0.54 -6.12 17.08
CA ASP A 44 -1.29 -6.67 18.21
C ASP A 44 -2.04 -5.55 18.95
N ALA A 45 -3.32 -5.75 19.22
CA ALA A 45 -4.21 -4.72 19.78
C ALA A 45 -3.91 -4.41 21.26
N ASP A 46 -3.40 -5.39 22.01
CA ASP A 46 -3.09 -5.20 23.43
C ASP A 46 -1.74 -4.50 23.64
N THR A 47 -0.74 -4.83 22.82
CA THR A 47 0.65 -4.40 23.03
C THR A 47 1.15 -3.38 22.02
N GLY A 48 0.46 -3.21 20.88
CA GLY A 48 0.89 -2.37 19.76
C GLY A 48 2.12 -2.91 19.00
N LYS A 49 2.63 -4.09 19.35
CA LYS A 49 3.78 -4.71 18.66
C LYS A 49 3.39 -5.11 17.23
N ALA A 50 4.25 -4.76 16.28
CA ALA A 50 4.04 -5.17 14.89
C ALA A 50 4.29 -6.66 14.73
N LYS A 51 3.31 -7.38 14.19
CA LYS A 51 3.45 -8.76 13.72
C LYS A 51 4.06 -8.80 12.32
N PHE A 52 3.63 -7.89 11.45
CA PHE A 52 4.22 -7.69 10.12
C PHE A 52 4.15 -6.22 9.69
N GLY A 53 4.98 -5.88 8.70
CA GLY A 53 4.99 -4.59 8.05
C GLY A 53 5.46 -4.71 6.60
N TYR A 54 4.63 -4.30 5.64
CA TYR A 54 4.95 -4.31 4.22
C TYR A 54 5.04 -2.88 3.66
N GLN A 55 6.24 -2.45 3.24
CA GLN A 55 6.47 -1.13 2.69
C GLN A 55 6.12 -1.08 1.20
N LYS A 56 5.04 -0.38 0.84
CA LYS A 56 4.52 -0.28 -0.53
C LYS A 56 5.38 0.61 -1.44
N THR A 57 5.83 1.74 -0.90
CA THR A 57 6.57 2.77 -1.64
C THR A 57 7.88 3.08 -0.91
N PRO A 58 8.93 2.25 -1.08
CA PRO A 58 10.27 2.58 -0.58
C PRO A 58 10.77 3.86 -1.23
N HIS A 59 11.35 4.75 -0.43
CA HIS A 59 11.86 6.05 -0.87
C HIS A 59 10.83 6.78 -1.76
N ASP A 60 9.70 7.15 -1.17
CA ASP A 60 8.64 7.87 -1.88
C ASP A 60 9.18 9.15 -2.51
N GLU A 61 8.75 9.46 -3.73
CA GLU A 61 9.17 10.66 -4.47
C GLU A 61 7.97 11.56 -4.82
N TRP A 62 6.75 11.17 -4.44
CA TRP A 62 5.51 11.70 -5.03
C TRP A 62 4.41 12.06 -4.02
N ASP A 63 4.66 11.94 -2.72
CA ASP A 63 3.64 12.08 -1.68
C ASP A 63 2.51 11.05 -1.79
N TYR A 64 2.82 9.79 -2.11
CA TYR A 64 1.80 8.73 -2.10
C TYR A 64 1.49 8.23 -0.68
N ALA A 65 1.04 9.12 0.20
CA ALA A 65 0.86 8.83 1.63
C ALA A 65 -0.07 7.63 1.84
N GLY A 66 0.51 6.50 2.26
CA GLY A 66 -0.16 5.21 2.19
C GLY A 66 -1.15 4.90 3.31
N VAL A 67 -2.14 5.77 3.53
CA VAL A 67 -3.08 5.77 4.68
C VAL A 67 -4.51 5.31 4.33
N ASN A 68 -4.77 4.93 3.08
CA ASN A 68 -6.12 4.61 2.58
C ASN A 68 -6.78 3.42 3.32
N VAL A 69 -8.08 3.20 3.02
CA VAL A 69 -8.94 2.18 3.64
C VAL A 69 -8.31 0.78 3.65
N MET A 70 -8.59 0.00 4.70
CA MET A 70 -8.23 -1.41 4.85
C MET A 70 -9.52 -2.24 4.87
N MET A 71 -9.75 -3.07 3.86
CA MET A 71 -10.94 -3.91 3.77
C MET A 71 -10.57 -5.37 4.03
N LEU A 72 -11.14 -5.97 5.07
CA LEU A 72 -10.92 -7.38 5.39
C LEU A 72 -11.96 -8.25 4.68
N SER A 73 -11.53 -9.34 4.07
CA SER A 73 -12.43 -10.32 3.44
C SER A 73 -11.88 -11.74 3.55
N GLU A 74 -12.72 -12.72 3.25
CA GLU A 74 -12.32 -14.12 3.12
C GLU A 74 -12.70 -14.63 1.74
N GLN A 75 -11.72 -15.09 0.98
CA GLN A 75 -11.91 -15.50 -0.41
C GLN A 75 -11.08 -16.75 -0.70
N LYS A 76 -11.54 -17.56 -1.65
CA LYS A 76 -10.75 -18.70 -2.14
C LYS A 76 -9.68 -18.19 -3.11
N ASP A 77 -8.46 -18.68 -2.96
CA ASP A 77 -7.42 -18.47 -3.96
C ASP A 77 -7.64 -19.37 -5.20
N LYS A 78 -6.73 -19.26 -6.17
CA LYS A 78 -6.79 -20.01 -7.43
C LYS A 78 -6.75 -21.53 -7.22
N ASP A 79 -6.20 -21.98 -6.10
CA ASP A 79 -6.10 -23.40 -5.73
C ASP A 79 -7.31 -23.84 -4.88
N GLY A 80 -8.28 -22.95 -4.65
CA GLY A 80 -9.50 -23.21 -3.89
C GLY A 80 -9.34 -23.12 -2.37
N LYS A 81 -8.15 -22.75 -1.86
CA LYS A 81 -7.90 -22.59 -0.43
C LYS A 81 -8.51 -21.28 0.06
N MET A 82 -9.25 -21.34 1.15
CA MET A 82 -9.78 -20.12 1.79
C MET A 82 -8.64 -19.30 2.39
N ARG A 83 -8.61 -18.01 2.08
CA ARG A 83 -7.59 -17.05 2.53
C ARG A 83 -8.26 -15.92 3.29
N LYS A 84 -7.59 -15.50 4.36
CA LYS A 84 -7.95 -14.34 5.15
C LYS A 84 -7.21 -13.13 4.63
N LEU A 85 -7.92 -12.22 3.97
CA LEU A 85 -7.32 -11.17 3.16
C LEU A 85 -7.53 -9.78 3.76
N LEU A 86 -6.57 -8.90 3.48
CA LEU A 86 -6.66 -7.45 3.59
C LEU A 86 -6.47 -6.86 2.19
N THR A 87 -7.42 -6.06 1.72
CA THR A 87 -7.37 -5.34 0.45
C THR A 87 -7.25 -3.83 0.70
N HIS A 88 -6.33 -3.19 -0.03
CA HIS A 88 -5.93 -1.81 0.19
C HIS A 88 -5.63 -1.09 -1.15
N PRO A 89 -6.54 -0.23 -1.64
CA PRO A 89 -6.28 0.65 -2.78
C PRO A 89 -5.41 1.85 -2.33
N ASP A 90 -4.15 1.90 -2.75
CA ASP A 90 -3.20 2.93 -2.32
C ASP A 90 -3.23 4.20 -3.19
N ARG A 91 -2.72 5.31 -2.65
CA ARG A 91 -2.50 6.57 -3.39
C ARG A 91 -1.67 6.36 -4.65
N ASN A 92 -0.67 5.47 -4.58
CA ASN A 92 0.24 5.18 -5.68
C ASN A 92 -0.42 4.49 -6.89
N GLY A 93 -1.73 4.22 -6.85
CA GLY A 93 -2.45 3.63 -7.98
C GLY A 93 -2.39 2.11 -8.03
N ILE A 94 -1.89 1.45 -6.98
CA ILE A 94 -1.86 -0.01 -6.86
C ILE A 94 -2.88 -0.45 -5.80
N VAL A 95 -3.67 -1.47 -6.12
CA VAL A 95 -4.47 -2.23 -5.15
C VAL A 95 -3.66 -3.40 -4.66
N TYR A 96 -3.33 -3.37 -3.37
CA TYR A 96 -2.62 -4.45 -2.69
C TYR A 96 -3.61 -5.38 -2.00
N THR A 97 -3.41 -6.69 -2.17
CA THR A 97 -4.06 -7.71 -1.36
C THR A 97 -3.00 -8.53 -0.64
N LEU A 98 -3.09 -8.57 0.69
CA LEU A 98 -2.18 -9.32 1.56
C LEU A 98 -2.96 -10.37 2.34
N ASP A 99 -2.29 -11.45 2.73
CA ASP A 99 -2.78 -12.34 3.78
C ASP A 99 -2.69 -11.61 5.12
N ARG A 100 -3.83 -11.39 5.76
CA ARG A 100 -3.92 -10.51 6.94
C ARG A 100 -3.32 -11.16 8.19
N GLU A 101 -3.04 -12.46 8.19
CA GLU A 101 -2.51 -13.16 9.36
C GLU A 101 -0.98 -13.04 9.47
N ASN A 102 -0.28 -12.97 8.33
CA ASN A 102 1.18 -13.00 8.27
C ASN A 102 1.83 -11.89 7.41
N GLY A 103 1.06 -11.18 6.59
CA GLY A 103 1.54 -10.10 5.73
C GLY A 103 2.06 -10.55 4.35
N ASP A 104 1.84 -11.79 3.94
CA ASP A 104 2.26 -12.29 2.63
C ASP A 104 1.53 -11.55 1.50
N LEU A 105 2.28 -11.10 0.49
CA LEU A 105 1.71 -10.40 -0.67
C LEU A 105 1.02 -11.39 -1.62
N ILE A 106 -0.28 -11.20 -1.85
CA ILE A 106 -1.10 -12.08 -2.71
C ILE A 106 -1.24 -11.49 -4.11
N SER A 107 -1.50 -10.19 -4.20
CA SER A 107 -1.57 -9.46 -5.46
C SER A 107 -1.27 -7.97 -5.26
N ALA A 108 -0.84 -7.32 -6.33
CA ALA A 108 -0.52 -5.90 -6.38
C ALA A 108 -0.79 -5.38 -7.80
N ASN A 109 -2.05 -5.09 -8.10
CA ASN A 109 -2.51 -4.75 -9.44
C ASN A 109 -2.70 -3.24 -9.58
N LYS A 110 -2.43 -2.69 -10.77
CA LYS A 110 -2.75 -1.29 -11.07
C LYS A 110 -4.27 -1.08 -11.02
N LEU A 111 -4.70 0.02 -10.38
CA LEU A 111 -6.09 0.50 -10.40
C LEU A 111 -6.55 0.85 -11.81
N ASP A 112 -5.63 1.40 -12.61
CA ASP A 112 -5.87 1.85 -13.97
C ASP A 112 -4.57 1.70 -14.78
N ASP A 113 -4.69 1.43 -16.08
CA ASP A 113 -3.54 1.14 -16.95
C ASP A 113 -2.62 2.35 -17.19
N THR A 114 -3.09 3.56 -16.88
CA THR A 114 -2.34 4.81 -17.04
C THR A 114 -1.29 5.06 -15.94
N VAL A 115 -1.25 4.26 -14.87
CA VAL A 115 -0.22 4.35 -13.81
C VAL A 115 1.17 4.09 -14.41
N ASN A 116 2.11 5.02 -14.23
CA ASN A 116 3.40 4.98 -14.92
C ASN A 116 4.65 5.12 -14.03
N TRP A 117 4.55 5.55 -12.77
CA TRP A 117 5.71 5.60 -11.87
C TRP A 117 6.34 4.22 -11.61
N VAL A 118 5.53 3.16 -11.76
CA VAL A 118 5.89 1.76 -11.56
C VAL A 118 5.47 0.94 -12.77
N LYS A 119 6.35 0.05 -13.23
CA LYS A 119 6.04 -0.91 -14.29
C LYS A 119 5.13 -1.99 -13.75
N GLN A 120 5.56 -2.62 -12.65
CA GLN A 120 4.82 -3.62 -11.90
C GLN A 120 5.37 -3.73 -10.46
N VAL A 121 4.65 -4.41 -9.58
CA VAL A 121 5.21 -4.88 -8.30
C VAL A 121 5.65 -6.33 -8.49
N ASP A 122 6.92 -6.62 -8.22
CA ASP A 122 7.43 -7.99 -8.25
C ASP A 122 6.92 -8.74 -7.02
N LEU A 123 6.03 -9.72 -7.22
CA LEU A 123 5.43 -10.48 -6.13
C LEU A 123 6.41 -11.40 -5.40
N LYS A 124 7.56 -11.74 -5.99
CA LYS A 124 8.58 -12.58 -5.33
C LYS A 124 9.42 -11.76 -4.36
N THR A 125 9.79 -10.55 -4.75
CA THR A 125 10.63 -9.66 -3.93
C THR A 125 9.79 -8.71 -3.07
N GLY A 126 8.53 -8.48 -3.44
CA GLY A 126 7.62 -7.52 -2.83
C GLY A 126 7.92 -6.07 -3.23
N LEU A 127 8.83 -5.81 -4.16
CA LEU A 127 9.32 -4.47 -4.49
C LEU A 127 8.67 -3.91 -5.76
N PRO A 128 8.36 -2.60 -5.81
CA PRO A 128 7.94 -1.94 -7.05
C PRO A 128 9.13 -1.78 -8.02
N ASP A 129 8.98 -2.27 -9.25
CA ASP A 129 9.89 -1.99 -10.36
C ASP A 129 9.63 -0.58 -10.91
N ARG A 130 10.38 0.38 -10.35
CA ARG A 130 10.22 1.82 -10.64
C ARG A 130 10.59 2.13 -12.08
N ASP A 131 9.87 3.06 -12.69
CA ASP A 131 10.27 3.65 -13.95
C ASP A 131 11.03 4.98 -13.71
N PRO A 132 12.35 5.04 -13.98
CA PRO A 132 13.14 6.24 -13.76
C PRO A 132 12.68 7.47 -14.56
N GLU A 133 11.93 7.27 -15.66
CA GLU A 133 11.38 8.37 -16.45
C GLU A 133 10.41 9.24 -15.63
N PHE A 134 9.69 8.63 -14.69
CA PHE A 134 8.65 9.28 -13.88
C PHE A 134 9.08 9.55 -12.43
N GLY A 135 10.38 9.46 -12.15
CA GLY A 135 10.96 9.84 -10.85
C GLY A 135 11.04 11.36 -10.65
N THR A 136 11.11 11.79 -9.39
CA THR A 136 11.39 13.19 -9.02
C THR A 136 12.80 13.30 -8.45
N ARG A 137 13.45 14.46 -8.65
CA ARG A 137 14.78 14.77 -8.09
C ARG A 137 15.07 16.26 -8.17
N MET A 138 16.00 16.72 -7.34
CA MET A 138 16.53 18.09 -7.42
C MET A 138 17.03 18.44 -8.83
N ASP A 139 16.90 19.71 -9.19
CA ASP A 139 17.32 20.28 -10.48
C ASP A 139 16.69 19.63 -11.73
N HIS A 140 15.59 18.88 -11.55
CA HIS A 140 14.84 18.26 -12.63
C HIS A 140 13.33 18.47 -12.45
N LYS A 141 12.63 18.73 -13.56
CA LYS A 141 11.17 18.82 -13.58
C LYS A 141 10.57 17.55 -14.18
N GLY A 142 10.07 16.67 -13.31
CA GLY A 142 9.21 15.55 -13.71
C GLY A 142 7.92 16.04 -14.36
N LYS A 143 7.42 15.31 -15.36
CA LYS A 143 6.21 15.65 -16.14
C LYS A 143 5.40 14.39 -16.41
N GLU A 144 4.09 14.54 -16.58
CA GLU A 144 3.17 13.44 -16.92
C GLU A 144 3.22 12.23 -15.97
N ILE A 145 3.63 12.45 -14.72
CA ILE A 145 3.67 11.41 -13.68
C ILE A 145 2.23 11.07 -13.28
N ARG A 146 1.93 9.76 -13.23
CA ARG A 146 0.64 9.21 -12.85
C ARG A 146 0.82 8.08 -11.82
N PRO A 147 0.12 8.15 -10.68
CA PRO A 147 -0.82 9.21 -10.27
C PRO A 147 -0.19 10.59 -9.99
N SER A 148 -1.02 11.61 -9.77
CA SER A 148 -0.54 12.85 -9.13
C SER A 148 -0.39 12.63 -7.62
N ALA A 149 0.17 13.59 -6.88
CA ALA A 149 0.27 13.51 -5.41
C ALA A 149 -1.09 13.22 -4.72
N MET A 150 -2.22 13.65 -5.31
CA MET A 150 -3.56 13.34 -4.78
C MET A 150 -3.90 11.84 -4.84
N GLY A 151 -3.18 11.08 -5.66
CA GLY A 151 -3.36 9.65 -5.90
C GLY A 151 -4.52 9.33 -6.84
N TYR A 152 -4.57 8.08 -7.31
CA TYR A 152 -5.77 7.53 -7.96
C TYR A 152 -6.83 7.09 -6.96
N HIS A 153 -6.43 6.89 -5.71
CA HIS A 153 -7.32 6.70 -4.57
C HIS A 153 -6.82 7.55 -3.38
N ASN A 154 -7.73 8.06 -2.55
CA ASN A 154 -7.39 8.92 -1.41
C ASN A 154 -8.14 8.46 -0.13
N GLN A 155 -8.62 9.38 0.71
CA GLN A 155 -9.25 9.09 2.00
C GLN A 155 -10.62 8.39 1.93
N GLY A 156 -11.15 8.12 0.74
CA GLY A 156 -12.46 7.48 0.59
C GLY A 156 -12.55 6.15 1.34
N HIS A 157 -13.70 5.87 1.93
CA HIS A 157 -13.98 4.58 2.54
C HIS A 157 -14.86 3.77 1.58
N ASP A 158 -14.24 2.83 0.87
CA ASP A 158 -14.93 1.95 -0.08
C ASP A 158 -15.78 0.88 0.62
N SER A 159 -16.49 0.09 -0.19
CA SER A 159 -17.37 -1.00 0.25
C SER A 159 -17.01 -2.31 -0.45
N TYR A 160 -17.36 -3.44 0.17
CA TYR A 160 -17.20 -4.79 -0.38
C TYR A 160 -18.52 -5.56 -0.28
N ASP A 161 -18.95 -6.19 -1.38
CA ASP A 161 -20.11 -7.10 -1.43
C ASP A 161 -19.63 -8.56 -1.32
N PRO A 162 -19.85 -9.24 -0.18
CA PRO A 162 -19.36 -10.60 0.04
C PRO A 162 -20.05 -11.65 -0.83
N THR A 163 -21.22 -11.36 -1.40
CA THR A 163 -21.93 -12.28 -2.29
C THR A 163 -21.35 -12.27 -3.70
N LYS A 164 -20.89 -11.10 -4.16
CA LYS A 164 -20.25 -10.92 -5.46
C LYS A 164 -18.73 -11.05 -5.40
N GLN A 165 -18.16 -10.94 -4.20
CA GLN A 165 -16.72 -10.85 -3.95
C GLN A 165 -16.07 -9.68 -4.70
N LEU A 166 -16.77 -8.53 -4.74
CA LEU A 166 -16.37 -7.29 -5.43
C LEU A 166 -16.57 -6.07 -4.54
#